data_AF-A0A0K1JMV6-F1
#
_entry.id   AF-A0A0K1JMV6-F1
#
_cell.length_a   1.000
_cell.length_b   1.000
_cell.length_c   1.000
_cell.angle_alpha   90.00
_cell.angle_beta   90.00
_cell.angle_gamma   90.00
#
_symmetry.space_group_name_H-M   'P 1'
#
loop_
_entity.id
_entity.type
_entity.pdbx_description
1 polymer ?
#
loop_
_entity_poly.entity_id
_entity_poly.type
_entity_poly.pdbx_seq_one_letter_code
_entity_poly.pdbx_strand_id
1 'polypeptide(L)'
;MTVALVGVLSAAGTTSAAAFDGPTPGPGVAHKSAKDQARLAASQAGLFGGTVQRSIGSCNVISGPSYLGVDCGSVSGGGTITIKGLLGPDPLPGCWDTEMGPDEQEAMGVQSVAGPGGYTWYWHKCLKGIDPKTLKVKPEGVSFTYGVVVFPNTPKKGDPRPTILTIRQKRLVDSQEKRGVIPSPVAGLSPDATPVVNQAAAFFDGTDGEVAVDAGPISLRARVDKITVRPQGTAESISCPGTGIQVTAADTRATKPNACWYEYENSSHGQPDNRYQAGITAHWNVEYSTNGGSTWSPLNNFTKQATTTVQVNEIQSLVVR
;
A
#
# COMPACT_ATOMS: atom_id res chain seq x y z
N MET A 1 -34.04 63.24 21.69
CA MET A 1 -32.82 62.55 21.20
C MET A 1 -33.20 61.09 21.04
N THR A 2 -33.58 60.72 19.82
CA THR A 2 -34.43 59.56 19.52
C THR A 2 -33.55 58.39 19.10
N VAL A 3 -33.67 57.27 19.83
CA VAL A 3 -32.96 56.02 19.54
C VAL A 3 -33.76 55.23 18.51
N ALA A 4 -33.15 54.92 17.37
CA ALA A 4 -33.68 53.99 16.38
C ALA A 4 -32.98 52.63 16.52
N LEU A 5 -33.76 51.59 16.83
CA LEU A 5 -33.33 50.20 16.84
C LEU A 5 -33.49 49.63 15.42
N VAL A 6 -32.40 49.14 14.83
CA VAL A 6 -32.40 48.40 13.55
C VAL A 6 -32.56 46.91 13.87
N GLY A 7 -33.67 46.32 13.43
CA GLY A 7 -33.90 44.88 13.47
C GLY A 7 -33.27 44.19 12.26
N VAL A 8 -32.44 43.18 12.52
CA VAL A 8 -31.89 42.28 11.49
C VAL A 8 -32.87 41.12 11.29
N LEU A 9 -33.39 40.97 10.07
CA LEU A 9 -34.15 39.81 9.63
C LEU A 9 -33.17 38.73 9.15
N SER A 10 -33.15 37.58 9.83
CA SER A 10 -32.43 36.37 9.38
C SER A 10 -33.41 35.48 8.61
N ALA A 11 -33.18 35.31 7.31
CA ALA A 11 -33.91 34.34 6.49
C ALA A 11 -33.22 32.96 6.59
N ALA A 12 -33.90 31.98 7.20
CA ALA A 12 -33.50 30.58 7.17
C ALA A 12 -33.95 29.96 5.85
N GLY A 13 -33.01 29.70 4.95
CA GLY A 13 -33.24 28.89 3.76
C GLY A 13 -33.14 27.40 4.11
N THR A 14 -34.26 26.68 4.09
CA THR A 14 -34.27 25.21 4.14
C THR A 14 -33.90 24.67 2.76
N THR A 15 -32.67 24.21 2.59
CA THR A 15 -32.29 23.34 1.47
C THR A 15 -32.75 21.92 1.76
N SER A 16 -33.73 21.45 0.99
CA SER A 16 -34.13 20.04 0.95
C SER A 16 -33.00 19.20 0.36
N ALA A 17 -32.36 18.37 1.20
CA ALA A 17 -31.45 17.33 0.74
C ALA A 17 -32.28 16.25 0.03
N ALA A 18 -32.13 16.15 -1.30
CA ALA A 18 -32.54 14.96 -2.02
C ALA A 18 -31.60 13.83 -1.61
N ALA A 19 -32.15 12.78 -1.00
CA ALA A 19 -31.42 11.55 -0.71
C ALA A 19 -30.96 10.94 -2.05
N PHE A 20 -29.65 11.00 -2.29
CA PHE A 20 -29.01 10.16 -3.28
C PHE A 20 -28.99 8.73 -2.73
N ASP A 21 -29.90 7.88 -3.20
CA ASP A 21 -29.74 6.43 -3.09
C ASP A 21 -28.53 6.05 -3.96
N GLY A 22 -27.37 5.92 -3.32
CA GLY A 22 -26.19 5.33 -3.95
C GLY A 22 -26.52 3.94 -4.47
N PRO A 23 -25.91 3.49 -5.58
CA PRO A 23 -26.17 2.17 -6.13
C PRO A 23 -25.89 1.11 -5.08
N THR A 24 -26.94 0.37 -4.71
CA THR A 24 -26.83 -0.82 -3.87
C THR A 24 -25.93 -1.82 -4.62
N PRO A 25 -24.90 -2.41 -3.98
CA PRO A 25 -24.12 -3.47 -4.60
C PRO A 25 -25.08 -4.57 -5.08
N GLY A 26 -25.10 -4.81 -6.39
CA GLY A 26 -26.00 -5.79 -6.99
C GLY A 26 -25.85 -7.16 -6.32
N PRO A 27 -26.95 -7.86 -6.01
CA PRO A 27 -26.90 -9.20 -5.44
C PRO A 27 -26.48 -10.16 -6.55
N GLY A 28 -25.18 -10.46 -6.68
CA GLY A 28 -24.75 -11.37 -7.74
C GLY A 28 -23.26 -11.50 -8.03
N VAL A 29 -22.37 -10.72 -7.39
CA VAL A 29 -20.94 -11.05 -7.49
C VAL A 29 -20.72 -12.28 -6.62
N ALA A 30 -20.70 -13.45 -7.25
CA ALA A 30 -20.19 -14.65 -6.62
C ALA A 30 -18.80 -14.29 -6.07
N HIS A 31 -18.69 -14.18 -4.75
CA HIS A 31 -17.42 -13.99 -4.07
C HIS A 31 -16.55 -15.18 -4.46
N LYS A 32 -15.70 -14.98 -5.48
CA LYS A 32 -14.61 -15.92 -5.75
C LYS A 32 -13.90 -16.10 -4.41
N SER A 33 -13.58 -17.36 -4.09
CA SER A 33 -12.85 -17.75 -2.91
C SER A 33 -11.79 -16.70 -2.57
N ALA A 34 -11.65 -16.27 -1.32
CA ALA A 34 -10.60 -15.30 -0.94
C ALA A 34 -9.19 -15.73 -1.39
N LYS A 35 -9.00 -17.02 -1.70
CA LYS A 35 -7.80 -17.56 -2.33
C LYS A 35 -7.54 -17.04 -3.75
N ASP A 36 -8.59 -16.74 -4.51
CA ASP A 36 -8.52 -16.15 -5.86
C ASP A 36 -8.34 -14.63 -5.80
N GLN A 37 -8.97 -13.95 -4.82
CA GLN A 37 -8.71 -12.54 -4.56
C GLN A 37 -7.27 -12.30 -4.07
N ALA A 38 -6.75 -13.17 -3.19
CA ALA A 38 -5.35 -13.15 -2.78
C ALA A 38 -4.39 -13.52 -3.92
N ARG A 39 -4.82 -14.28 -4.94
CA ARG A 39 -4.03 -14.53 -6.16
C ARG A 39 -3.97 -13.33 -7.09
N LEU A 40 -5.01 -12.51 -7.14
CA LEU A 40 -5.02 -11.24 -7.87
C LEU A 40 -4.23 -10.15 -7.13
N ALA A 41 -4.22 -10.16 -5.79
CA ALA A 41 -3.42 -9.26 -4.96
C ALA A 41 -1.95 -9.71 -4.79
N ALA A 42 -1.64 -10.99 -4.99
CA ALA A 42 -0.27 -11.50 -5.02
C ALA A 42 0.40 -11.09 -6.35
N SER A 43 0.83 -9.84 -6.40
CA SER A 43 1.58 -9.24 -7.50
C SER A 43 2.75 -10.12 -7.95
N GLN A 44 2.94 -10.25 -9.26
CA GLN A 44 4.21 -10.66 -9.82
C GLN A 44 5.21 -9.53 -9.57
N ALA A 45 5.79 -9.51 -8.38
CA ALA A 45 6.84 -8.59 -8.02
C ALA A 45 8.07 -8.88 -8.90
N GLY A 46 8.25 -8.08 -9.94
CA GLY A 46 9.51 -7.99 -10.64
C GLY A 46 10.47 -7.11 -9.83
N LEU A 47 11.68 -7.60 -9.64
CA LEU A 47 12.77 -6.85 -9.04
C LEU A 47 13.75 -6.53 -10.15
N PHE A 48 14.02 -5.24 -10.40
CA PHE A 48 15.07 -4.83 -11.32
C PHE A 48 16.06 -3.94 -10.57
N GLY A 49 17.35 -4.25 -10.68
CA GLY A 49 18.40 -3.69 -9.84
C GLY A 49 18.98 -4.76 -8.92
N GLY A 50 20.31 -4.84 -8.88
CA GLY A 50 21.03 -5.88 -8.15
C GLY A 50 21.17 -5.56 -6.66
N THR A 51 21.49 -6.59 -5.88
CA THR A 51 21.98 -6.40 -4.51
C THR A 51 23.40 -5.84 -4.57
N VAL A 52 23.63 -4.73 -3.89
CA VAL A 52 24.94 -4.11 -3.68
C VAL A 52 25.37 -4.39 -2.25
N GLN A 53 26.58 -4.90 -2.09
CA GLN A 53 27.25 -5.03 -0.80
C GLN A 53 28.55 -4.22 -0.83
N ARG A 54 28.80 -3.41 0.20
CA ARG A 54 29.99 -2.56 0.30
C ARG A 54 30.46 -2.47 1.74
N SER A 55 31.77 -2.42 1.95
CA SER A 55 32.33 -2.07 3.26
C SER A 55 32.50 -0.55 3.38
N ILE A 56 31.97 0.03 4.46
CA ILE A 56 32.00 1.46 4.77
C ILE A 56 32.52 1.61 6.19
N GLY A 57 33.77 2.08 6.32
CA GLY A 57 34.48 2.03 7.59
C GLY A 57 34.63 0.58 8.08
N SER A 58 34.24 0.32 9.33
CA SER A 58 34.21 -1.02 9.93
C SER A 58 32.90 -1.79 9.70
N CYS A 59 31.99 -1.26 8.89
CA CYS A 59 30.67 -1.83 8.66
C CYS A 59 30.54 -2.44 7.26
N ASN A 60 29.87 -3.57 7.16
CA ASN A 60 29.37 -4.10 5.90
C ASN A 60 27.93 -3.62 5.72
N VAL A 61 27.69 -2.88 4.65
CA VAL A 61 26.34 -2.48 4.24
C VAL A 61 25.88 -3.35 3.08
N ILE A 62 24.59 -3.66 3.06
CA ILE A 62 23.94 -4.38 1.99
C ILE A 62 22.64 -3.69 1.64
N SER A 63 22.39 -3.55 0.35
CA SER A 63 21.20 -2.92 -0.20
C SER A 63 20.71 -3.74 -1.37
N GLY A 64 19.46 -4.18 -1.31
CA GLY A 64 18.81 -4.81 -2.44
C GLY A 64 17.31 -4.52 -2.45
N PRO A 65 16.59 -4.98 -3.49
CA PRO A 65 15.18 -4.66 -3.67
C PRO A 65 14.23 -5.19 -2.58
N SER A 66 14.70 -6.05 -1.69
CA SER A 66 13.88 -6.61 -0.61
C SER A 66 14.29 -6.14 0.78
N TYR A 67 15.53 -5.64 0.96
CA TYR A 67 16.03 -5.28 2.27
C TYR A 67 17.24 -4.32 2.21
N LEU A 68 17.42 -3.59 3.31
CA LEU A 68 18.62 -2.86 3.69
C LEU A 68 19.22 -3.51 4.93
N GLY A 69 20.55 -3.58 4.99
CA GLY A 69 21.23 -4.12 6.16
C GLY A 69 22.54 -3.39 6.42
N VAL A 70 22.85 -3.21 7.70
CA VAL A 70 24.16 -2.76 8.16
C VAL A 70 24.63 -3.71 9.25
N ASP A 71 25.86 -4.19 9.12
CA ASP A 71 26.55 -4.96 10.16
C ASP A 71 27.91 -4.32 10.45
N CYS A 72 28.06 -3.79 11.66
CA CYS A 72 29.26 -3.08 12.12
C CYS A 72 30.11 -3.91 13.07
N GLY A 73 30.14 -5.25 12.98
CA GLY A 73 31.21 -6.11 13.53
C GLY A 73 31.58 -5.98 15.03
N SER A 74 30.87 -5.21 15.84
CA SER A 74 31.36 -4.73 17.16
C SER A 74 30.43 -5.03 18.33
N VAL A 75 29.39 -5.85 18.14
CA VAL A 75 28.55 -6.31 19.26
C VAL A 75 28.84 -7.77 19.57
N SER A 76 30.00 -8.00 20.18
CA SER A 76 30.44 -9.29 20.73
C SER A 76 29.66 -9.73 21.99
N GLY A 77 28.43 -9.26 22.19
CA GLY A 77 27.66 -9.51 23.41
C GLY A 77 26.13 -9.57 23.27
N GLY A 78 25.58 -9.24 22.10
CA GLY A 78 24.14 -9.40 21.85
C GLY A 78 23.87 -10.80 21.34
N GLY A 79 23.50 -11.73 22.23
CA GLY A 79 23.11 -13.08 21.82
C GLY A 79 22.13 -13.01 20.65
N THR A 80 22.52 -13.51 19.48
CA THR A 80 21.66 -13.50 18.29
C THR A 80 20.42 -14.30 18.61
N ILE A 81 19.29 -13.62 18.88
CA ILE A 81 18.02 -14.32 19.09
C ILE A 81 17.68 -15.00 17.77
N THR A 82 17.72 -16.32 17.77
CA THR A 82 17.39 -17.12 16.58
C THR A 82 15.91 -16.99 16.26
N ILE A 83 15.51 -17.18 14.99
CA ILE A 83 14.09 -17.22 14.59
C ILE A 83 13.32 -18.23 15.45
N LYS A 84 13.93 -19.40 15.70
CA LYS A 84 13.39 -20.43 16.60
C LYS A 84 13.23 -19.93 18.04
N GLY A 85 14.19 -19.16 18.56
CA GLY A 85 14.11 -18.55 19.88
C GLY A 85 12.99 -17.51 19.99
N LEU A 86 12.76 -16.70 18.94
CA LEU A 86 11.66 -15.73 18.89
C LEU A 86 10.30 -16.42 18.83
N LEU A 87 10.14 -17.43 17.96
CA LEU A 87 8.88 -18.13 17.75
C LEU A 87 8.53 -19.09 18.90
N GLY A 88 9.52 -19.76 19.51
CA GLY A 88 9.29 -20.84 20.47
C GLY A 88 8.51 -22.00 19.83
N PRO A 89 7.34 -22.40 20.35
CA PRO A 89 6.52 -23.46 19.78
C PRO A 89 5.66 -23.00 18.60
N ASP A 90 5.56 -21.68 18.36
CA ASP A 90 4.67 -21.15 17.32
C ASP A 90 5.25 -21.46 15.94
N PRO A 91 4.42 -21.85 14.96
CA PRO A 91 4.89 -22.03 13.59
C PRO A 91 5.28 -20.68 12.99
N LEU A 92 6.16 -20.73 11.97
CA LEU A 92 6.45 -19.55 11.15
C LEU A 92 5.15 -19.02 10.52
N PRO A 93 4.81 -17.73 10.67
CA PRO A 93 3.62 -17.18 10.03
C PRO A 93 3.84 -17.13 8.51
N GLY A 94 2.89 -17.65 7.74
CA GLY A 94 2.92 -17.55 6.28
C GLY A 94 2.43 -16.18 5.81
N CYS A 95 1.15 -15.92 6.05
CA CYS A 95 0.51 -14.63 5.82
C CYS A 95 -0.39 -14.29 7.01
N TRP A 96 -0.64 -13.00 7.23
CA TRP A 96 -1.52 -12.49 8.26
C TRP A 96 -2.23 -11.23 7.79
N ASP A 97 -3.26 -10.86 8.53
CA ASP A 97 -4.15 -9.77 8.20
C ASP A 97 -4.12 -8.76 9.36
N THR A 98 -3.83 -7.50 9.02
CA THR A 98 -3.86 -6.37 9.98
C THR A 98 -4.99 -5.45 9.59
N GLU A 99 -5.91 -5.17 10.50
CA GLU A 99 -7.03 -4.27 10.23
C GLU A 99 -6.53 -2.89 9.82
N MET A 100 -7.10 -2.32 8.76
CA MET A 100 -6.76 -0.97 8.32
C MET A 100 -7.38 0.06 9.26
N GLY A 101 -6.57 1.00 9.75
CA GLY A 101 -7.07 2.15 10.50
C GLY A 101 -7.91 3.10 9.64
N PRO A 102 -8.69 4.01 10.24
CA PRO A 102 -9.49 5.00 9.50
C PRO A 102 -8.67 5.84 8.53
N ASP A 103 -7.50 6.32 8.96
CA ASP A 103 -6.61 7.14 8.14
C ASP A 103 -6.07 6.35 6.92
N GLU A 104 -5.79 5.05 7.09
CA GLU A 104 -5.35 4.17 6.00
C GLU A 104 -6.49 3.85 5.02
N GLN A 105 -7.71 3.70 5.54
CA GLN A 105 -8.90 3.50 4.73
C GLN A 105 -9.20 4.75 3.88
N GLU A 106 -9.18 5.93 4.50
CA GLU A 106 -9.27 7.22 3.81
C GLU A 106 -8.15 7.37 2.78
N ALA A 107 -6.91 7.02 3.16
CA ALA A 107 -5.76 7.02 2.25
C ALA A 107 -6.03 6.19 0.99
N MET A 108 -6.59 5.00 1.16
CA MET A 108 -6.86 4.05 0.07
C MET A 108 -8.19 4.29 -0.67
N GLY A 109 -8.98 5.28 -0.27
CA GLY A 109 -10.31 5.53 -0.85
C GLY A 109 -11.28 4.37 -0.61
N VAL A 110 -11.11 3.64 0.49
CA VAL A 110 -11.98 2.54 0.90
C VAL A 110 -12.63 2.85 2.24
N GLN A 111 -13.74 2.17 2.55
CA GLN A 111 -14.40 2.32 3.84
C GLN A 111 -14.93 0.98 4.31
N SER A 112 -14.68 0.65 5.57
CA SER A 112 -15.28 -0.51 6.23
C SER A 112 -16.74 -0.20 6.55
N VAL A 113 -17.63 -1.16 6.30
CA VAL A 113 -19.06 -1.04 6.58
C VAL A 113 -19.35 -1.76 7.89
N ALA A 114 -19.95 -1.06 8.85
CA ALA A 114 -20.30 -1.64 10.14
C ALA A 114 -21.52 -2.59 10.06
N GLY A 115 -21.72 -3.40 11.09
CA GLY A 115 -22.92 -4.22 11.26
C GLY A 115 -22.82 -5.64 10.66
N PRO A 116 -23.88 -6.47 10.81
CA PRO A 116 -23.83 -7.90 10.49
C PRO A 116 -23.62 -8.23 9.01
N GLY A 117 -24.12 -7.38 8.10
CA GLY A 117 -23.87 -7.47 6.66
C GLY A 117 -22.68 -6.64 6.18
N GLY A 118 -21.96 -6.02 7.10
CA GLY A 118 -20.82 -5.18 6.82
C GLY A 118 -19.54 -5.97 6.59
N TYR A 119 -18.47 -5.23 6.34
CA TYR A 119 -17.14 -5.77 6.06
C TYR A 119 -16.05 -4.84 6.57
N THR A 120 -14.88 -5.42 6.83
CA THR A 120 -13.69 -4.70 7.29
C THR A 120 -12.53 -4.94 6.33
N TRP A 121 -11.78 -3.87 6.04
CA TRP A 121 -10.57 -3.92 5.21
C TRP A 121 -9.34 -4.25 6.05
N TYR A 122 -8.48 -5.10 5.50
CA TYR A 122 -7.24 -5.53 6.12
C TYR A 122 -6.07 -5.42 5.14
N TRP A 123 -4.92 -5.02 5.67
CA TRP A 123 -3.63 -5.27 5.05
C TRP A 123 -3.30 -6.76 5.15
N HIS A 124 -3.26 -7.42 3.99
CA HIS A 124 -2.75 -8.78 3.86
C HIS A 124 -1.24 -8.73 3.70
N LYS A 125 -0.51 -9.27 4.66
CA LYS A 125 0.95 -9.31 4.66
C LYS A 125 1.43 -10.75 4.61
N CYS A 126 2.41 -11.07 3.78
CA CYS A 126 3.05 -12.39 3.79
C CYS A 126 4.56 -12.26 3.98
N LEU A 127 5.10 -13.16 4.80
CA LEU A 127 6.52 -13.33 5.02
C LEU A 127 7.05 -14.39 4.06
N LYS A 128 8.07 -14.03 3.28
CA LYS A 128 8.77 -14.94 2.36
C LYS A 128 10.25 -14.99 2.72
N GLY A 129 10.94 -15.98 2.17
CA GLY A 129 12.39 -16.11 2.33
C GLY A 129 12.85 -16.83 3.58
N ILE A 130 11.94 -17.38 4.40
CA ILE A 130 12.28 -18.28 5.51
C ILE A 130 11.64 -19.64 5.22
N ASP A 131 12.43 -20.71 5.27
CA ASP A 131 11.90 -22.06 5.13
C ASP A 131 11.09 -22.43 6.40
N PRO A 132 9.80 -22.78 6.28
CA PRO A 132 8.93 -22.96 7.44
C PRO A 132 9.28 -24.20 8.28
N LYS A 133 10.06 -25.15 7.75
CA LYS A 133 10.44 -26.38 8.46
C LYS A 133 11.78 -26.21 9.18
N THR A 134 12.76 -25.62 8.51
CA THR A 134 14.12 -25.46 9.01
C THR A 134 14.36 -24.12 9.69
N LEU A 135 13.47 -23.16 9.49
CA LEU A 135 13.57 -21.76 9.95
C LEU A 135 14.86 -21.06 9.47
N LYS A 136 15.47 -21.57 8.38
CA LYS A 136 16.62 -20.95 7.75
C LYS A 136 16.17 -19.89 6.77
N VAL A 137 16.86 -18.75 6.78
CA VAL A 137 16.69 -17.70 5.77
C VAL A 137 17.29 -18.21 4.46
N LYS A 138 16.55 -18.06 3.37
CA LYS A 138 16.98 -18.43 2.02
C LYS A 138 17.99 -17.41 1.47
N PRO A 139 18.76 -17.75 0.42
CA PRO A 139 19.73 -16.82 -0.17
C PRO A 139 19.13 -15.50 -0.65
N GLU A 140 17.85 -15.50 -1.04
CA GLU A 140 17.15 -14.29 -1.50
C GLU A 140 16.85 -13.30 -0.35
N GLY A 141 17.07 -13.71 0.91
CA GLY A 141 16.76 -12.92 2.09
C GLY A 141 15.29 -13.00 2.48
N VAL A 142 14.94 -12.28 3.55
CA VAL A 142 13.55 -12.15 4.03
C VAL A 142 12.87 -11.02 3.26
N SER A 143 11.65 -11.25 2.80
CA SER A 143 10.85 -10.22 2.13
C SER A 143 9.40 -10.26 2.58
N PHE A 144 8.75 -9.10 2.49
CA PHE A 144 7.33 -8.97 2.76
C PHE A 144 6.59 -8.65 1.47
N THR A 145 5.45 -9.32 1.27
CA THR A 145 4.49 -8.93 0.23
C THR A 145 3.25 -8.37 0.90
N TYR A 146 2.75 -7.27 0.37
CA TYR A 146 1.59 -6.55 0.89
C TYR A 146 0.46 -6.63 -0.14
N GLY A 147 -0.76 -6.66 0.35
CA GLY A 147 -1.98 -6.60 -0.42
C GLY A 147 -3.12 -6.11 0.45
N VAL A 148 -4.27 -5.92 -0.17
CA VAL A 148 -5.49 -5.46 0.49
C VAL A 148 -6.55 -6.54 0.34
N VAL A 149 -7.18 -6.90 1.44
CA VAL A 149 -8.26 -7.90 1.47
C VAL A 149 -9.42 -7.38 2.29
N VAL A 150 -10.61 -7.94 2.05
CA VAL A 150 -11.84 -7.61 2.77
C VAL A 150 -12.41 -8.87 3.40
N PHE A 151 -12.84 -8.77 4.66
CA PHE A 151 -13.53 -9.86 5.35
C PHE A 151 -14.92 -9.40 5.81
N PRO A 152 -15.96 -10.25 5.72
CA PRO A 152 -17.26 -9.92 6.28
C PRO A 152 -17.18 -9.86 7.80
N ASN A 153 -17.91 -8.93 8.42
CA ASN A 153 -17.94 -8.77 9.88
C ASN A 153 -18.54 -9.98 10.59
N THR A 154 -19.46 -10.69 9.92
CA THR A 154 -20.12 -11.89 10.44
C THR A 154 -19.90 -13.06 9.47
N PRO A 155 -18.69 -13.66 9.46
CA PRO A 155 -18.36 -14.73 8.53
C PRO A 155 -19.21 -15.98 8.79
N LYS A 156 -19.82 -16.52 7.73
CA LYS A 156 -20.56 -17.78 7.77
C LYS A 156 -19.59 -18.95 7.90
N LYS A 157 -20.14 -20.14 8.22
CA LYS A 157 -19.33 -21.36 8.30
C LYS A 157 -18.67 -21.65 6.94
N GLY A 158 -17.34 -21.64 6.92
CA GLY A 158 -16.54 -21.86 5.71
C GLY A 158 -16.01 -20.57 5.08
N ASP A 159 -16.51 -19.40 5.50
CA ASP A 159 -15.96 -18.13 5.05
C ASP A 159 -14.53 -17.97 5.57
N PRO A 160 -13.65 -17.35 4.76
CA PRO A 160 -12.29 -17.04 5.18
C PRO A 160 -12.34 -16.03 6.34
N ARG A 161 -11.35 -16.12 7.23
CA ARG A 161 -11.21 -15.24 8.39
C ARG A 161 -9.85 -14.57 8.37
N PRO A 162 -9.73 -13.36 8.95
CA PRO A 162 -8.43 -12.72 9.09
C PRO A 162 -7.52 -13.61 9.94
N THR A 163 -6.30 -13.81 9.46
CA THR A 163 -5.26 -14.56 10.16
C THR A 163 -4.53 -13.61 11.09
N ILE A 164 -4.70 -13.82 12.40
CA ILE A 164 -4.10 -12.98 13.44
C ILE A 164 -2.82 -13.63 13.96
N LEU A 165 -1.74 -12.85 14.04
CA LEU A 165 -0.47 -13.32 14.57
C LEU A 165 -0.53 -13.55 16.08
N THR A 166 0.16 -14.58 16.56
CA THR A 166 0.47 -14.70 17.99
C THR A 166 1.46 -13.60 18.41
N ILE A 167 1.59 -13.36 19.71
CA ILE A 167 2.58 -12.38 20.25
C ILE A 167 4.01 -12.71 19.80
N ARG A 168 4.37 -13.99 19.71
CA ARG A 168 5.73 -14.41 19.31
C ARG A 168 5.95 -14.25 17.82
N GLN A 169 4.95 -14.58 17.00
CA GLN A 169 4.99 -14.33 15.57
C GLN A 169 5.06 -12.83 15.27
N LYS A 170 4.29 -12.00 15.99
CA LYS A 170 4.34 -10.55 15.88
C LYS A 170 5.74 -10.02 16.22
N ARG A 171 6.36 -10.48 17.31
CA ARG A 171 7.76 -10.12 17.64
C ARG A 171 8.74 -10.48 16.53
N LEU A 172 8.58 -11.65 15.88
CA LEU A 172 9.40 -12.00 14.73
C LEU A 172 9.17 -11.00 13.58
N VAL A 173 7.92 -10.76 13.19
CA VAL A 173 7.56 -9.82 12.13
C VAL A 173 8.09 -8.42 12.42
N ASP A 174 7.80 -7.85 13.58
CA ASP A 174 8.28 -6.53 13.99
C ASP A 174 9.82 -6.46 13.98
N SER A 175 10.50 -7.55 14.35
CA SER A 175 11.97 -7.62 14.29
C SER A 175 12.51 -7.64 12.87
N GLN A 176 11.77 -8.19 11.90
CA GLN A 176 12.17 -8.19 10.49
C GLN A 176 11.79 -6.87 9.82
N GLU A 177 10.61 -6.30 10.09
CA GLU A 177 10.21 -4.98 9.56
C GLU A 177 11.21 -3.89 10.00
N LYS A 178 11.70 -3.94 11.24
CA LYS A 178 12.76 -3.04 11.74
C LYS A 178 14.13 -3.25 11.10
N ARG A 179 14.35 -4.34 10.36
CA ARG A 179 15.62 -4.64 9.66
C ARG A 179 15.64 -4.12 8.23
N GLY A 180 14.95 -3.01 7.96
CA GLY A 180 15.05 -2.32 6.68
C GLY A 180 14.41 -3.07 5.52
N VAL A 181 13.33 -3.80 5.76
CA VAL A 181 12.57 -4.43 4.68
C VAL A 181 12.01 -3.36 3.77
N ILE A 182 12.18 -3.55 2.47
CA ILE A 182 11.67 -2.62 1.45
C ILE A 182 10.32 -3.15 0.95
N PRO A 183 9.20 -2.44 1.19
CA PRO A 183 7.87 -2.92 0.81
C PRO A 183 7.71 -2.96 -0.71
N SER A 184 6.86 -3.85 -1.21
CA SER A 184 6.47 -3.80 -2.63
C SER A 184 5.40 -2.72 -2.78
N PRO A 185 5.42 -1.93 -3.87
CA PRO A 185 4.47 -0.84 -4.03
C PRO A 185 3.04 -1.38 -4.06
N VAL A 186 2.10 -0.60 -3.53
CA VAL A 186 0.66 -0.88 -3.62
C VAL A 186 0.01 0.28 -4.34
N ALA A 187 -0.50 0.06 -5.56
CA ALA A 187 -1.17 1.12 -6.29
C ALA A 187 -2.51 1.46 -5.64
N GLY A 188 -2.61 2.65 -5.08
CA GLY A 188 -3.85 3.29 -4.67
C GLY A 188 -4.38 4.23 -5.75
N LEU A 189 -5.69 4.51 -5.71
CA LEU A 189 -6.34 5.53 -6.53
C LEU A 189 -7.09 6.50 -5.62
N SER A 190 -7.07 7.78 -6.00
CA SER A 190 -7.79 8.85 -5.31
C SER A 190 -8.35 9.86 -6.33
N PRO A 191 -9.42 10.62 -6.03
CA PRO A 191 -10.15 10.60 -4.76
C PRO A 191 -11.01 9.33 -4.57
N ASP A 192 -11.36 8.66 -5.65
CA ASP A 192 -12.19 7.45 -5.63
C ASP A 192 -11.38 6.21 -6.04
N ALA A 193 -11.49 5.12 -5.27
CA ALA A 193 -10.88 3.84 -5.62
C ALA A 193 -11.53 3.17 -6.85
N THR A 194 -12.73 3.63 -7.23
CA THR A 194 -13.49 3.18 -8.41
C THR A 194 -13.89 4.37 -9.27
N PRO A 195 -12.99 4.93 -10.09
CA PRO A 195 -13.27 6.13 -10.86
C PRO A 195 -14.37 5.91 -11.90
N VAL A 196 -14.99 7.00 -12.33
CA VAL A 196 -15.95 7.00 -13.43
C VAL A 196 -15.24 7.34 -14.75
N VAL A 197 -15.79 6.86 -15.86
CA VAL A 197 -15.36 7.27 -17.22
C VAL A 197 -15.30 8.79 -17.34
N ASN A 198 -14.22 9.29 -17.94
CA ASN A 198 -13.92 10.71 -18.13
C ASN A 198 -13.79 11.53 -16.83
N GLN A 199 -13.59 10.85 -15.69
CA GLN A 199 -13.22 11.48 -14.43
C GLN A 199 -11.74 11.24 -14.17
N ALA A 200 -10.98 12.31 -13.92
CA ALA A 200 -9.57 12.20 -13.59
C ALA A 200 -9.40 11.60 -12.17
N ALA A 201 -8.54 10.58 -12.07
CA ALA A 201 -8.08 10.00 -10.81
C ALA A 201 -6.55 10.06 -10.74
N ALA A 202 -6.00 10.16 -9.54
CA ALA A 202 -4.57 10.15 -9.31
C ALA A 202 -4.12 8.83 -8.66
N PHE A 203 -3.10 8.21 -9.25
CA PHE A 203 -2.43 7.07 -8.63
C PHE A 203 -1.38 7.51 -7.62
N PHE A 204 -1.17 6.67 -6.60
CA PHE A 204 -0.09 6.79 -5.63
C PHE A 204 0.34 5.39 -5.15
N ASP A 205 1.48 5.31 -4.49
CA ASP A 205 1.93 4.13 -3.75
C ASP A 205 1.44 4.25 -2.29
N GLY A 206 0.56 3.35 -1.89
CA GLY A 206 -0.01 3.29 -0.55
C GLY A 206 0.92 2.69 0.50
N THR A 207 2.19 2.40 0.16
CA THR A 207 3.22 1.94 1.10
C THR A 207 4.17 3.06 1.51
N ASP A 208 4.93 2.82 2.59
CA ASP A 208 5.95 3.78 3.04
C ASP A 208 7.03 4.00 1.97
N GLY A 209 7.17 5.25 1.54
CA GLY A 209 8.15 5.67 0.54
C GLY A 209 9.57 5.83 1.07
N GLU A 210 9.81 5.54 2.34
CA GLU A 210 11.10 5.67 3.00
C GLU A 210 11.34 4.53 3.98
N VAL A 211 12.53 3.92 3.90
CA VAL A 211 12.98 2.89 4.82
C VAL A 211 14.36 3.27 5.30
N ALA A 212 14.57 3.33 6.61
CA ALA A 212 15.87 3.66 7.20
C ALA A 212 16.33 2.55 8.15
N VAL A 213 17.64 2.32 8.20
CA VAL A 213 18.30 1.47 9.19
C VAL A 213 19.56 2.14 9.71
N ASP A 214 19.77 2.06 11.02
CA ASP A 214 20.90 2.67 11.70
C ASP A 214 21.75 1.60 12.42
N ALA A 215 23.06 1.75 12.36
CA ALA A 215 24.01 0.94 13.11
C ALA A 215 25.22 1.80 13.53
N GLY A 216 25.14 2.35 14.74
CA GLY A 216 26.16 3.26 15.27
C GLY A 216 26.23 4.54 14.43
N PRO A 217 27.40 4.94 13.89
CA PRO A 217 27.54 6.16 13.09
C PRO A 217 27.07 6.00 11.64
N ILE A 218 26.80 4.76 11.19
CA ILE A 218 26.35 4.46 9.84
C ILE A 218 24.82 4.41 9.81
N SER A 219 24.23 5.17 8.90
CA SER A 219 22.80 5.13 8.58
C SER A 219 22.63 4.76 7.11
N LEU A 220 21.67 3.90 6.79
CA LEU A 220 21.17 3.70 5.43
C LEU A 220 19.75 4.23 5.35
N ARG A 221 19.40 4.79 4.20
CA ARG A 221 18.01 5.04 3.84
C ARG A 221 17.76 4.66 2.40
N ALA A 222 16.61 4.05 2.13
CA ALA A 222 16.06 3.89 0.80
C ALA A 222 14.83 4.77 0.69
N ARG A 223 14.68 5.48 -0.42
CA ARG A 223 13.53 6.33 -0.69
C ARG A 223 13.02 6.15 -2.10
N VAL A 224 11.70 6.21 -2.26
CA VAL A 224 11.07 6.24 -3.57
C VAL A 224 11.33 7.63 -4.18
N ASP A 225 12.06 7.70 -5.29
CA ASP A 225 12.33 8.96 -6.00
C ASP A 225 11.18 9.34 -6.94
N LYS A 226 10.56 8.34 -7.55
CA LYS A 226 9.37 8.44 -8.39
C LYS A 226 8.62 7.12 -8.47
N ILE A 227 7.37 7.19 -8.88
CA ILE A 227 6.61 6.03 -9.35
C ILE A 227 6.30 6.17 -10.85
N THR A 228 6.13 5.02 -11.50
CA THR A 228 5.61 4.91 -12.86
C THR A 228 4.40 3.98 -12.85
N VAL A 229 3.31 4.41 -13.46
CA VAL A 229 2.04 3.67 -13.49
C VAL A 229 1.64 3.37 -14.92
N ARG A 230 1.14 2.16 -15.18
CA ARG A 230 0.50 1.71 -16.42
C ARG A 230 -0.96 1.36 -16.12
N PRO A 231 -1.90 2.30 -16.22
CA PRO A 231 -3.27 2.15 -15.68
C PRO A 231 -4.09 1.01 -16.31
N GLN A 232 -3.88 0.74 -17.59
CA GLN A 232 -4.64 -0.27 -18.35
C GLN A 232 -3.78 -1.47 -18.77
N GLY A 233 -2.55 -1.60 -18.24
CA GLY A 233 -1.61 -2.62 -18.68
C GLY A 233 -1.10 -2.41 -20.11
N THR A 234 -1.38 -1.24 -20.70
CA THR A 234 -0.94 -0.81 -22.02
C THR A 234 0.49 -0.25 -21.98
N ALA A 235 1.01 0.18 -23.13
CA ALA A 235 2.32 0.83 -23.23
C ALA A 235 2.32 2.26 -22.66
N GLU A 236 1.14 2.88 -22.47
CA GLU A 236 1.01 4.19 -21.87
C GLU A 236 1.46 4.15 -20.40
N SER A 237 2.34 5.07 -20.03
CA SER A 237 2.84 5.17 -18.66
C SER A 237 2.85 6.60 -18.16
N ILE A 238 2.45 6.78 -16.92
CA ILE A 238 2.44 8.06 -16.20
C ILE A 238 3.56 8.01 -15.17
N SER A 239 4.31 9.10 -15.02
CA SER A 239 5.37 9.19 -14.02
C SER A 239 5.12 10.39 -13.11
N CYS A 240 5.22 10.20 -11.80
CA CYS A 240 5.15 11.27 -10.81
C CYS A 240 6.24 11.12 -9.75
N PRO A 241 6.70 12.22 -9.12
CA PRO A 241 7.74 12.19 -8.10
C PRO A 241 7.29 11.50 -6.81
N GLY A 242 8.26 10.99 -6.05
CA GLY A 242 8.04 10.30 -4.79
C GLY A 242 7.12 9.09 -4.93
N THR A 243 6.29 8.86 -3.90
CA THR A 243 5.21 7.85 -3.89
C THR A 243 3.95 8.31 -4.64
N GLY A 244 3.99 9.44 -5.36
CA GLY A 244 2.79 10.08 -5.88
C GLY A 244 2.08 10.94 -4.84
N ILE A 245 0.95 11.54 -5.24
CA ILE A 245 0.18 12.46 -4.41
C ILE A 245 -1.23 11.92 -4.31
N GLN A 246 -1.70 11.66 -3.10
CA GLN A 246 -3.11 11.42 -2.86
C GLN A 246 -3.90 12.72 -3.03
N VAL A 247 -4.99 12.67 -3.77
CA VAL A 247 -5.80 13.85 -4.12
C VAL A 247 -7.20 13.74 -3.53
N THR A 248 -7.82 14.88 -3.25
CA THR A 248 -9.21 14.98 -2.81
C THR A 248 -10.13 15.29 -3.99
N ALA A 249 -11.45 15.20 -3.79
CA ALA A 249 -12.44 15.55 -4.82
C ALA A 249 -12.36 17.03 -5.27
N ALA A 250 -11.76 17.90 -4.46
CA ALA A 250 -11.55 19.32 -4.79
C ALA A 250 -10.27 19.58 -5.60
N ASP A 251 -9.35 18.61 -5.64
CA ASP A 251 -8.09 18.75 -6.35
C ASP A 251 -8.27 18.54 -7.86
N THR A 252 -7.45 19.24 -8.64
CA THR A 252 -7.43 19.16 -10.10
C THR A 252 -5.99 19.05 -10.60
N ARG A 253 -5.82 18.77 -11.89
CA ARG A 253 -4.49 18.81 -12.54
C ARG A 253 -3.79 20.17 -12.37
N ALA A 254 -4.55 21.26 -12.24
CA ALA A 254 -3.98 22.59 -12.03
C ALA A 254 -3.53 22.82 -10.58
N THR A 255 -4.28 22.34 -9.58
CA THR A 255 -3.93 22.53 -8.16
C THR A 255 -2.85 21.56 -7.69
N LYS A 256 -2.78 20.36 -8.28
CA LYS A 256 -1.81 19.30 -7.98
C LYS A 256 -1.15 18.78 -9.27
N PRO A 257 -0.29 19.59 -9.94
CA PRO A 257 0.29 19.21 -11.24
C PRO A 257 1.25 18.01 -11.17
N ASN A 258 1.76 17.67 -9.99
CA ASN A 258 2.70 16.58 -9.78
C ASN A 258 2.04 15.25 -9.40
N ALA A 259 0.71 15.16 -9.34
CA ALA A 259 0.03 13.89 -9.08
C ALA A 259 0.02 13.01 -10.35
N CYS A 260 0.00 11.69 -10.18
CA CYS A 260 -0.11 10.73 -11.30
C CYS A 260 -1.55 10.68 -11.85
N TRP A 261 -2.02 11.77 -12.46
CA TRP A 261 -3.36 11.88 -13.02
C TRP A 261 -3.57 10.99 -14.24
N TYR A 262 -4.66 10.25 -14.26
CA TYR A 262 -5.16 9.48 -15.39
C TYR A 262 -6.66 9.65 -15.56
N GLU A 263 -7.14 9.53 -16.79
CA GLU A 263 -8.57 9.57 -17.10
C GLU A 263 -8.91 8.36 -17.95
N TYR A 264 -9.87 7.56 -17.50
CA TYR A 264 -10.31 6.39 -18.26
C TYR A 264 -11.36 6.81 -19.28
N GLU A 265 -11.07 6.61 -20.56
CA GLU A 265 -12.01 6.92 -21.66
C GLU A 265 -13.16 5.91 -21.78
N ASN A 266 -12.97 4.70 -21.26
CA ASN A 266 -13.92 3.60 -21.38
C ASN A 266 -14.13 2.93 -20.03
N SER A 267 -15.35 2.45 -19.79
CA SER A 267 -15.64 1.68 -18.60
C SER A 267 -14.91 0.35 -18.62
N SER A 268 -14.73 -0.25 -17.46
CA SER A 268 -14.09 -1.57 -17.34
C SER A 268 -15.00 -2.72 -17.79
N HIS A 269 -16.20 -2.42 -18.29
CA HIS A 269 -17.14 -3.41 -18.80
C HIS A 269 -16.55 -4.17 -19.98
N GLY A 270 -16.65 -5.51 -19.94
CA GLY A 270 -16.09 -6.38 -20.99
C GLY A 270 -14.60 -6.70 -20.84
N GLN A 271 -13.89 -6.07 -19.89
CA GLN A 271 -12.56 -6.51 -19.48
C GLN A 271 -12.66 -7.81 -18.66
N PRO A 272 -11.59 -8.63 -18.57
CA PRO A 272 -11.54 -9.76 -17.65
C PRO A 272 -11.92 -9.33 -16.22
N ASP A 273 -12.89 -10.03 -15.61
CA ASP A 273 -13.46 -9.70 -14.29
C ASP A 273 -14.05 -8.28 -14.16
N ASN A 274 -14.37 -7.62 -15.29
CA ASN A 274 -14.82 -6.23 -15.38
C ASN A 274 -13.87 -5.24 -14.69
N ARG A 275 -12.56 -5.44 -14.87
CA ARG A 275 -11.50 -4.61 -14.27
C ARG A 275 -10.34 -4.41 -15.23
N TYR A 276 -9.72 -3.23 -15.20
CA TYR A 276 -8.43 -3.01 -15.83
C TYR A 276 -7.31 -3.56 -14.96
N GLN A 277 -6.25 -4.11 -15.57
CA GLN A 277 -5.03 -4.45 -14.87
C GLN A 277 -4.10 -3.23 -14.86
N ALA A 278 -3.82 -2.68 -13.68
CA ALA A 278 -2.91 -1.56 -13.53
C ALA A 278 -1.55 -2.03 -13.00
N GLY A 279 -0.45 -1.59 -13.60
CA GLY A 279 0.90 -1.82 -13.10
C GLY A 279 1.44 -0.57 -12.40
N ILE A 280 2.12 -0.74 -11.26
CA ILE A 280 2.88 0.31 -10.57
C ILE A 280 4.34 -0.12 -10.44
N THR A 281 5.26 0.81 -10.68
CA THR A 281 6.70 0.62 -10.50
C THR A 281 7.24 1.73 -9.62
N ALA A 282 7.73 1.39 -8.43
CA ALA A 282 8.44 2.30 -7.55
C ALA A 282 9.94 2.25 -7.86
N HIS A 283 10.53 3.41 -8.07
CA HIS A 283 11.97 3.59 -8.29
C HIS A 283 12.58 4.03 -6.97
N TRP A 284 13.55 3.26 -6.48
CA TRP A 284 14.15 3.45 -5.17
C TRP A 284 15.60 3.93 -5.32
N ASN A 285 15.95 4.95 -4.56
CA ASN A 285 17.31 5.43 -4.38
C ASN A 285 17.76 5.12 -2.95
N VAL A 286 18.89 4.42 -2.82
CA VAL A 286 19.48 4.08 -1.53
C VAL A 286 20.73 4.91 -1.32
N GLU A 287 20.78 5.57 -0.18
CA GLU A 287 21.87 6.39 0.26
C GLU A 287 22.39 5.89 1.62
N TYR A 288 23.65 6.16 1.90
CA TYR A 288 24.25 5.93 3.20
C TYR A 288 24.82 7.22 3.78
N SER A 289 24.93 7.26 5.10
CA SER A 289 25.57 8.31 5.86
C SER A 289 26.58 7.71 6.83
N THR A 290 27.72 8.35 7.02
CA THR A 290 28.74 7.95 8.01
C THR A 290 28.79 8.89 9.22
N ASN A 291 27.85 9.82 9.32
CA ASN A 291 27.79 10.87 10.33
C ASN A 291 26.37 11.04 10.85
N GLY A 292 25.67 9.92 11.06
CA GLY A 292 24.33 9.91 11.66
C GLY A 292 23.28 10.70 10.87
N GLY A 293 23.38 10.68 9.53
CA GLY A 293 22.41 11.31 8.65
C GLY A 293 22.67 12.77 8.29
N SER A 294 23.82 13.35 8.68
CA SER A 294 24.14 14.76 8.36
C SER A 294 24.46 14.95 6.87
N THR A 295 25.19 14.01 6.27
CA THR A 295 25.48 13.98 4.83
C THR A 295 25.20 12.60 4.26
N TRP A 296 24.73 12.55 3.01
CA TRP A 296 24.32 11.32 2.35
C TRP A 296 25.10 11.12 1.05
N SER A 297 25.46 9.86 0.81
CA SER A 297 26.17 9.43 -0.40
C SER A 297 25.37 8.31 -1.07
N PRO A 298 25.28 8.29 -2.41
CA PRO A 298 24.55 7.24 -3.13
C PRO A 298 25.20 5.88 -2.92
N LEU A 299 24.38 4.85 -2.74
CA LEU A 299 24.79 3.45 -2.57
C LEU A 299 24.27 2.56 -3.69
N ASN A 300 22.96 2.60 -3.95
CA ASN A 300 22.29 1.70 -4.88
C ASN A 300 21.03 2.36 -5.46
N ASN A 301 20.57 1.87 -6.61
CA ASN A 301 19.24 2.15 -7.12
C ASN A 301 18.61 0.84 -7.64
N PHE A 302 17.30 0.72 -7.47
CA PHE A 302 16.56 -0.42 -7.99
C PHE A 302 15.10 -0.02 -8.17
N THR A 303 14.32 -0.90 -8.76
CA THR A 303 12.88 -0.75 -8.90
C THR A 303 12.15 -1.96 -8.34
N LYS A 304 10.94 -1.72 -7.88
CA LYS A 304 9.98 -2.76 -7.52
C LYS A 304 8.69 -2.49 -8.27
N GLN A 305 8.09 -3.55 -8.79
CA GLN A 305 6.80 -3.43 -9.46
C GLN A 305 5.73 -4.28 -8.77
N ALA A 306 4.49 -3.84 -8.91
CA ALA A 306 3.31 -4.60 -8.53
C ALA A 306 2.21 -4.37 -9.56
N THR A 307 1.22 -5.26 -9.56
CA THR A 307 0.00 -5.11 -10.35
C THR A 307 -1.19 -5.07 -9.42
N THR A 308 -2.17 -4.23 -9.73
CA THR A 308 -3.49 -4.20 -9.11
C THR A 308 -4.57 -4.29 -10.18
N THR A 309 -5.83 -4.33 -9.76
CA THR A 309 -6.98 -4.24 -10.67
C THR A 309 -7.85 -3.05 -10.31
N VAL A 310 -8.29 -2.29 -11.31
CA VAL A 310 -9.10 -1.09 -11.13
C VAL A 310 -10.46 -1.31 -11.78
N GLN A 311 -11.52 -1.12 -11.01
CA GLN A 311 -12.88 -1.08 -11.54
C GLN A 311 -13.20 0.35 -11.94
N VAL A 312 -13.65 0.52 -13.17
CA VAL A 312 -14.05 1.82 -13.74
C VAL A 312 -15.51 1.73 -14.12
N ASN A 313 -16.31 2.63 -13.54
CA ASN A 313 -17.75 2.68 -13.72
C ASN A 313 -18.13 3.68 -14.82
N GLU A 314 -19.33 3.52 -15.40
CA GLU A 314 -19.91 4.46 -16.35
C GLU A 314 -21.23 4.98 -15.77
N ILE A 315 -21.44 6.29 -15.81
CA ILE A 315 -22.74 6.86 -15.46
C ILE A 315 -23.51 7.08 -16.75
N GLN A 316 -24.60 6.33 -16.91
CA GLN A 316 -25.54 6.52 -18.01
C GLN A 316 -26.75 7.31 -17.51
N SER A 317 -27.01 8.47 -18.10
CA SER A 317 -28.23 9.22 -17.85
C SER A 317 -29.27 8.91 -18.93
N LEU A 318 -30.44 8.44 -18.50
CA LEU A 318 -31.59 8.29 -19.39
C LEU A 318 -32.22 9.66 -19.61
N VAL A 319 -32.08 10.22 -20.81
CA VAL A 319 -32.84 11.41 -21.20
C VAL A 319 -34.21 10.96 -21.67
N VAL A 320 -35.20 10.97 -20.77
CA VAL A 320 -36.61 10.81 -21.15
C VAL A 320 -37.06 12.12 -21.81
N ARG A 321 -37.52 12.04 -23.07
CA ARG A 321 -38.11 13.15 -23.80
C ARG A 321 -39.63 13.04 -23.81
#